data_AF-A0A7X2XEY0-F1
#
_entry.id   AF-A0A7X2XEY0-F1
#
_cell.length_a   1.000
_cell.length_b   1.000
_cell.length_c   1.000
_cell.angle_alpha   90.00
_cell.angle_beta   90.00
_cell.angle_gamma   90.00
#
_symmetry.space_group_name_H-M   'P 1'
#
loop_
_entity.id
_entity.type
_entity.pdbx_description
1 polymer ?
#
loop_
_entity_poly.entity_id
_entity_poly.type
_entity_poly.pdbx_seq_one_letter_code
_entity_poly.pdbx_strand_id
1 'polypeptide(L)'
;MKIGLIGFSTRNYIPYIEYYENIFKSNNISYECIFWDRFNSDNTKKKSNEYTIHVVCKPGMNKLRKIFPMYKFKMELERIIEKEQYTHLVVLTTVPGVLIWKKLLAGFKNKYILDIRDYSYEKYSWYRKIVEQLIANSYFTAISSNGFKTFLPQSDKIITCHNIGNKFSEEKEIGDLKNKEKIIIGFVGGVRYFDENCKFIQIFANNPKYQLYYIGKRNLDCDLEGYCKRNNIKNVVFKGEFKNEDKPEIYREIDFINAIYGNKSLEVTTALPNRLYDGILFKKPIIASKGTYLGEVIKKYGFGLTINLETLDINIVENYLNYYEGRKFYENCQKYLEIIKKDQIEFLKNITCFLKC
;
A
#
# COMPACT_ATOMS: atom_id res chain seq x y z
N MET A 1 -21.64 22.20 4.96
CA MET A 1 -20.75 21.08 5.38
C MET A 1 -19.31 21.52 5.25
N LYS A 2 -18.45 21.16 6.22
CA LYS A 2 -16.99 21.31 6.13
C LYS A 2 -16.29 20.04 6.60
N ILE A 3 -15.34 19.54 5.82
CA ILE A 3 -14.69 18.23 6.04
C ILE A 3 -13.20 18.37 6.34
N GLY A 4 -12.71 17.72 7.40
CA GLY A 4 -11.28 17.57 7.66
C GLY A 4 -10.76 16.20 7.19
N LEU A 5 -9.77 16.17 6.29
CA LEU A 5 -9.06 14.95 5.89
C LEU A 5 -7.76 14.84 6.69
N ILE A 6 -7.66 13.81 7.52
CA ILE A 6 -6.57 13.65 8.49
C ILE A 6 -5.61 12.57 7.98
N GLY A 7 -4.44 12.99 7.55
CA GLY A 7 -3.32 12.12 7.19
C GLY A 7 -2.29 11.99 8.31
N PHE A 8 -1.54 10.89 8.29
CA PHE A 8 -0.49 10.59 9.28
C PHE A 8 0.94 10.60 8.71
N SER A 9 1.07 11.24 7.56
CA SER A 9 2.32 11.45 6.83
C SER A 9 2.16 12.69 5.95
N THR A 10 3.19 13.03 5.16
CA THR A 10 3.08 14.06 4.13
C THR A 10 2.30 13.52 2.92
N ARG A 11 1.74 14.44 2.13
CA ARG A 11 0.87 14.17 0.97
C ARG A 11 1.43 13.10 0.01
N ASN A 12 2.74 13.12 -0.26
CA ASN A 12 3.38 12.19 -1.20
C ASN A 12 3.22 10.70 -0.81
N TYR A 13 2.98 10.41 0.47
CA TYR A 13 2.78 9.05 0.98
C TYR A 13 1.31 8.64 1.03
N ILE A 14 0.38 9.54 0.66
CA ILE A 14 -1.07 9.34 0.77
C ILE A 14 -1.76 9.67 -0.58
N PRO A 15 -1.35 9.05 -1.70
CA PRO A 15 -1.91 9.37 -3.01
C PRO A 15 -3.42 9.05 -3.12
N TYR A 16 -3.92 8.09 -2.33
CA TYR A 16 -5.33 7.73 -2.28
C TYR A 16 -6.24 8.83 -1.70
N ILE A 17 -5.67 9.90 -1.12
CA ILE A 17 -6.45 11.06 -0.70
C ILE A 17 -7.18 11.73 -1.88
N GLU A 18 -6.62 11.61 -3.09
CA GLU A 18 -7.18 12.19 -4.32
C GLU A 18 -8.62 11.69 -4.58
N TYR A 19 -8.97 10.46 -4.18
CA TYR A 19 -10.34 9.95 -4.33
C TYR A 19 -11.37 10.82 -3.59
N TYR A 20 -11.05 11.19 -2.35
CA TYR A 20 -11.91 12.04 -1.53
C TYR A 20 -11.93 13.46 -2.05
N GLU A 21 -10.75 14.04 -2.32
CA GLU A 21 -10.65 15.42 -2.80
C GLU A 21 -11.39 15.64 -4.12
N ASN A 22 -11.32 14.70 -5.06
CA ASN A 22 -12.01 14.82 -6.34
C ASN A 22 -13.54 14.82 -6.18
N ILE A 23 -14.08 13.99 -5.27
CA ILE A 23 -15.52 13.99 -4.96
C ILE A 23 -15.90 15.30 -4.25
N PHE A 24 -15.08 15.76 -3.31
CA PHE A 24 -15.37 17.00 -2.58
C PHE A 24 -15.36 18.22 -3.49
N LYS A 25 -14.36 18.33 -4.39
CA LYS A 25 -14.29 19.40 -5.40
C LYS A 25 -15.47 19.38 -6.36
N SER A 26 -15.79 18.21 -6.93
CA SER A 26 -16.90 18.08 -7.89
C SER A 26 -18.28 18.38 -7.29
N ASN A 27 -18.41 18.28 -5.96
CA ASN A 27 -19.64 18.59 -5.22
C ASN A 27 -19.56 19.94 -4.48
N ASN A 28 -18.55 20.78 -4.75
CA ASN A 28 -18.33 22.09 -4.10
C ASN A 28 -18.32 22.03 -2.56
N ILE A 29 -17.78 20.96 -2.00
CA ILE A 29 -17.66 20.77 -0.55
C ILE A 29 -16.42 21.49 -0.04
N SER A 30 -16.58 22.31 1.01
CA SER A 30 -15.45 22.90 1.72
C SER A 30 -14.69 21.83 2.50
N TYR A 31 -13.40 21.71 2.27
CA TYR A 31 -12.57 20.72 2.95
C TYR A 31 -11.15 21.24 3.19
N GLU A 32 -10.49 20.67 4.20
CA GLU A 32 -9.09 20.92 4.51
C GLU A 32 -8.35 19.60 4.74
N CYS A 33 -7.11 19.52 4.25
CA CYS A 33 -6.21 18.39 4.49
C CYS A 33 -5.30 18.71 5.67
N ILE A 34 -5.06 17.76 6.56
CA ILE A 34 -4.18 17.90 7.72
C ILE A 34 -3.14 16.79 7.65
N PHE A 35 -1.86 17.17 7.53
CA PHE A 35 -0.74 16.26 7.38
C PHE A 35 0.26 16.37 8.52
N TRP A 36 1.08 15.33 8.64
CA TRP A 36 2.21 15.30 9.57
C TRP A 36 3.54 15.30 8.82
N ASP A 37 4.31 16.38 8.96
CA ASP A 37 5.74 16.36 8.67
C ASP A 37 6.50 15.88 9.91
N ARG A 38 6.94 14.63 9.82
CA ARG A 38 7.67 13.94 10.89
C ARG A 38 9.19 14.08 10.79
N PHE A 39 9.69 14.82 9.81
CA PHE A 39 11.12 14.95 9.55
C PHE A 39 11.67 16.29 10.00
N ASN A 40 10.86 17.35 9.93
CA ASN A 40 11.25 18.70 10.32
C ASN A 40 10.53 19.14 11.60
N SER A 41 11.21 20.02 12.35
CA SER A 41 10.65 20.72 13.50
C SER A 41 10.35 22.15 13.06
N ASP A 42 9.09 22.56 13.15
CA ASP A 42 8.65 23.91 12.81
C ASP A 42 7.28 24.19 13.47
N ASN A 43 6.77 25.40 13.37
CA ASN A 43 5.38 25.70 13.70
C ASN A 43 4.44 25.08 12.67
N THR A 44 3.22 24.75 13.09
CA THR A 44 2.17 24.32 12.16
C THR A 44 1.91 25.38 11.11
N LYS A 45 1.91 24.97 9.84
CA LYS A 45 1.67 25.86 8.70
C LYS A 45 0.33 25.56 8.06
N LYS A 46 -0.37 26.60 7.61
CA LYS A 46 -1.54 26.50 6.74
C LYS A 46 -1.21 27.14 5.41
N LYS A 47 -1.34 26.40 4.31
CA LYS A 47 -1.22 26.91 2.94
C LYS A 47 -2.48 26.52 2.18
N SER A 48 -3.27 27.50 1.74
CA SER A 48 -4.58 27.26 1.13
C SER A 48 -5.46 26.39 2.07
N ASN A 49 -5.95 25.25 1.58
CA ASN A 49 -6.74 24.27 2.29
C ASN A 49 -5.91 23.16 2.95
N GLU A 50 -4.59 23.34 3.11
CA GLU A 50 -3.70 22.32 3.68
C GLU A 50 -3.01 22.80 4.95
N TYR A 51 -3.13 22.01 6.01
CA TYR A 51 -2.39 22.12 7.26
C TYR A 51 -1.24 21.11 7.28
N THR A 52 -0.06 21.56 7.69
CA THR A 52 1.09 20.69 7.98
C THR A 52 1.55 20.90 9.40
N ILE A 53 1.41 19.86 10.22
CA ILE A 53 1.92 19.82 11.59
C ILE A 53 3.38 19.35 11.52
N HIS A 54 4.32 20.15 12.03
CA HIS A 54 5.75 19.84 11.98
C HIS A 54 6.26 19.37 13.35
N VAL A 55 6.34 18.06 13.54
CA VAL A 55 6.82 17.47 14.80
C VAL A 55 7.71 16.27 14.49
N VAL A 56 9.00 16.38 14.80
CA VAL A 56 9.99 15.35 14.47
C VAL A 56 9.66 14.01 15.13
N CYS A 57 9.47 12.98 14.31
CA CYS A 57 9.30 11.59 14.73
C CYS A 57 9.98 10.66 13.72
N LYS A 58 11.31 10.71 13.65
CA LYS A 58 12.13 9.91 12.71
C LYS A 58 11.87 8.39 12.84
N PRO A 59 11.98 7.63 11.72
CA PRO A 59 12.06 6.18 11.74
C PRO A 59 13.20 5.68 12.64
N GLY A 60 13.07 4.47 13.19
CA GLY A 60 14.08 3.89 14.09
C GLY A 60 14.15 4.49 15.51
N MET A 61 13.46 5.60 15.78
CA MET A 61 13.42 6.19 17.11
C MET A 61 12.83 5.20 18.15
N ASN A 62 13.40 5.20 19.36
CA ASN A 62 12.93 4.37 20.48
C ASN A 62 11.42 4.58 20.74
N LYS A 63 10.69 3.51 21.06
CA LYS A 63 9.23 3.52 21.25
C LYS A 63 8.76 4.56 22.27
N LEU A 64 9.47 4.72 23.41
CA LEU A 64 9.11 5.70 24.44
C LEU A 64 9.31 7.13 23.95
N ARG A 65 10.39 7.38 23.20
CA ARG A 65 10.67 8.70 22.61
C ARG A 65 9.64 9.12 21.57
N LYS A 66 8.92 8.17 20.96
CA LYS A 66 7.83 8.46 20.01
C LYS A 66 6.56 8.96 20.71
N ILE A 67 6.37 8.71 22.00
CA ILE A 67 5.13 9.09 22.72
C ILE A 67 4.95 10.62 22.70
N PHE A 68 6.00 11.38 22.96
CA PHE A 68 5.92 12.84 23.02
C PHE A 68 5.59 13.49 21.67
N PRO A 69 6.25 13.15 20.55
CA PRO A 69 5.84 13.59 19.22
C PRO A 69 4.39 13.24 18.87
N MET A 70 3.95 12.02 19.20
CA MET A 70 2.57 11.58 18.97
C MET A 70 1.56 12.41 19.75
N TYR A 71 1.88 12.72 21.02
CA TYR A 71 1.04 13.56 21.86
C TYR A 71 0.97 15.00 21.35
N LYS A 72 2.10 15.59 20.94
CA LYS A 72 2.14 16.92 20.31
C LYS A 72 1.31 16.97 19.03
N PHE A 73 1.47 15.97 18.15
CA PHE A 73 0.65 15.86 16.94
C PHE A 73 -0.84 15.77 17.28
N LYS A 74 -1.23 14.94 18.25
CA LYS A 74 -2.60 14.82 18.73
C LYS A 74 -3.15 16.17 19.21
N MET A 75 -2.43 16.87 20.09
CA MET A 75 -2.90 18.16 20.63
C MET A 75 -3.14 19.18 19.52
N GLU A 76 -2.20 19.28 18.58
CA GLU A 76 -2.31 20.23 17.49
C GLU A 76 -3.42 19.85 16.50
N LEU A 77 -3.58 18.56 16.20
CA LEU A 77 -4.70 18.06 15.40
C LEU A 77 -6.05 18.38 16.06
N GLU A 78 -6.18 18.15 17.37
CA GLU A 78 -7.38 18.46 18.13
C GLU A 78 -7.69 19.96 18.13
N ARG A 79 -6.66 20.82 18.26
CA ARG A 79 -6.79 22.28 18.15
C ARG A 79 -7.26 22.72 16.77
N ILE A 80 -6.76 22.11 15.70
CA ILE A 80 -7.21 22.40 14.33
C ILE A 80 -8.67 21.98 14.15
N ILE A 81 -9.05 20.78 14.63
CA ILE A 81 -10.43 20.29 14.54
C ILE A 81 -11.41 21.24 15.22
N GLU A 82 -11.07 21.73 16.41
CA GLU A 82 -11.86 22.71 17.15
C GLU A 82 -11.87 24.07 16.45
N LYS A 83 -10.71 24.60 16.03
CA LYS A 83 -10.61 25.90 15.37
C LYS A 83 -11.46 25.95 14.09
N GLU A 84 -11.37 24.91 13.28
CA GLU A 84 -11.97 24.89 11.95
C GLU A 84 -13.43 24.43 11.96
N GLN A 85 -13.94 23.96 13.10
CA GLN A 85 -15.33 23.55 13.33
C GLN A 85 -15.82 22.56 12.25
N TYR A 86 -15.03 21.52 11.99
CA TYR A 86 -15.41 20.51 11.00
C TYR A 86 -16.72 19.82 11.39
N THR A 87 -17.60 19.66 10.42
CA THR A 87 -18.85 18.89 10.58
C THR A 87 -18.65 17.40 10.39
N HIS A 88 -17.62 17.03 9.61
CA HIS A 88 -17.33 15.69 9.15
C HIS A 88 -15.83 15.47 9.06
N LEU A 89 -15.37 14.21 9.17
CA LEU A 89 -13.95 13.87 9.08
C LEU A 89 -13.70 12.68 8.14
N VAL A 90 -12.55 12.67 7.49
CA VAL A 90 -11.99 11.46 6.85
C VAL A 90 -10.68 11.16 7.56
N VAL A 91 -10.60 10.01 8.21
CA VAL A 91 -9.45 9.62 9.03
C VAL A 91 -8.66 8.55 8.29
N LEU A 92 -7.46 8.92 7.81
CA LEU A 92 -6.62 8.05 7.00
C LEU A 92 -5.66 7.27 7.91
N THR A 93 -5.83 5.96 7.93
CA THR A 93 -5.20 4.93 8.78
C THR A 93 -5.73 4.86 10.22
N THR A 94 -5.47 3.75 10.91
CA THR A 94 -5.95 3.51 12.28
C THR A 94 -5.24 4.39 13.31
N VAL A 95 -3.98 4.78 13.08
CA VAL A 95 -3.18 5.53 14.07
C VAL A 95 -3.78 6.89 14.43
N PRO A 96 -4.04 7.82 13.49
CA PRO A 96 -4.69 9.08 13.84
C PRO A 96 -6.08 8.85 14.44
N GLY A 97 -6.85 7.88 13.93
CA GLY A 97 -8.17 7.53 14.49
C GLY A 97 -8.10 7.15 15.96
N VAL A 98 -7.15 6.29 16.34
CA VAL A 98 -6.93 5.91 17.73
C VAL A 98 -6.37 7.08 18.55
N LEU A 99 -5.58 7.99 17.97
CA LEU A 99 -5.10 9.16 18.73
C LEU A 99 -6.24 10.10 19.13
N ILE A 100 -7.22 10.34 18.25
CA ILE A 100 -8.35 11.24 18.48
C ILE A 100 -9.68 10.52 18.76
N TRP A 101 -9.63 9.24 19.17
CA TRP A 101 -10.80 8.37 19.30
C TRP A 101 -11.93 8.97 20.16
N LYS A 102 -11.58 9.64 21.26
CA LYS A 102 -12.56 10.29 22.16
C LYS A 102 -13.37 11.34 21.43
N LYS A 103 -12.74 12.17 20.59
CA LYS A 103 -13.44 13.18 19.78
C LYS A 103 -14.33 12.52 18.73
N LEU A 104 -13.82 11.49 18.04
CA LEU A 104 -14.59 10.76 17.04
C LEU A 104 -15.86 10.15 17.64
N LEU A 105 -15.74 9.48 18.78
CA LEU A 105 -16.86 8.82 19.45
C LEU A 105 -17.80 9.79 20.16
N ALA A 106 -17.34 10.96 20.61
CA ALA A 106 -18.20 11.93 21.29
C ALA A 106 -18.93 12.88 20.31
N GLY A 107 -18.25 13.33 19.26
CA GLY A 107 -18.74 14.41 18.39
C GLY A 107 -19.01 14.03 16.93
N PHE A 108 -18.47 12.90 16.45
CA PHE A 108 -18.52 12.55 15.03
C PHE A 108 -19.14 11.18 14.74
N LYS A 109 -19.91 10.57 15.66
CA LYS A 109 -20.58 9.27 15.36
C LYS A 109 -21.37 9.36 14.04
N ASN A 110 -21.12 8.41 13.14
CA ASN A 110 -21.64 8.34 11.76
C ASN A 110 -21.31 9.57 10.87
N LYS A 111 -20.39 10.44 11.31
CA LYS A 111 -19.92 11.65 10.60
C LYS A 111 -18.43 11.59 10.28
N TYR A 112 -17.84 10.39 10.30
CA TYR A 112 -16.50 10.18 9.74
C TYR A 112 -16.39 8.92 8.92
N ILE A 113 -15.47 8.97 7.96
CA ILE A 113 -14.98 7.80 7.25
C ILE A 113 -13.66 7.38 7.89
N LEU A 114 -13.47 6.08 8.12
CA LEU A 114 -12.19 5.52 8.54
C LEU A 114 -11.58 4.75 7.36
N ASP A 115 -10.37 5.13 6.92
CA ASP A 115 -9.71 4.48 5.78
C ASP A 115 -8.45 3.73 6.24
N ILE A 116 -8.53 2.40 6.33
CA ILE A 116 -7.45 1.54 6.86
C ILE A 116 -6.61 0.98 5.71
N ARG A 117 -5.35 1.43 5.63
CA ARG A 117 -4.42 1.03 4.56
C ARG A 117 -3.34 0.06 4.97
N ASP A 118 -3.04 -0.03 6.28
CA ASP A 118 -1.95 -0.81 6.82
C ASP A 118 -2.31 -1.38 8.19
N TYR A 119 -1.68 -2.50 8.53
CA TYR A 119 -1.65 -3.00 9.91
C TYR A 119 -0.67 -2.16 10.75
N SER A 120 -1.09 -1.78 11.94
CA SER A 120 -0.33 -0.91 12.86
C SER A 120 -0.11 -1.57 14.23
N TYR A 121 -1.06 -1.39 15.15
CA TYR A 121 -0.93 -1.76 16.55
C TYR A 121 -2.07 -2.70 17.02
N GLU A 122 -2.83 -3.27 16.08
CA GLU A 122 -4.02 -4.09 16.35
C GLU A 122 -3.70 -5.42 17.06
N LYS A 123 -2.43 -5.84 17.18
CA LYS A 123 -2.02 -6.90 18.12
C LYS A 123 -2.32 -6.57 19.59
N TYR A 124 -2.39 -5.30 19.95
CA TYR A 124 -2.68 -4.90 21.32
C TYR A 124 -4.20 -4.81 21.50
N SER A 125 -4.74 -5.60 22.43
CA SER A 125 -6.19 -5.73 22.64
C SER A 125 -6.89 -4.40 22.91
N TRP A 126 -6.26 -3.49 23.67
CA TRP A 126 -6.81 -2.16 23.92
C TRP A 126 -6.89 -1.31 22.65
N TYR A 127 -5.88 -1.39 21.77
CA TYR A 127 -5.84 -0.66 20.50
C TYR A 127 -6.91 -1.21 19.56
N ARG A 128 -6.95 -2.55 19.43
CA ARG A 128 -7.96 -3.25 18.64
C ARG A 128 -9.38 -2.92 19.07
N LYS A 129 -9.67 -2.90 20.38
CA LYS A 129 -11.00 -2.51 20.90
C LYS A 129 -11.39 -1.09 20.50
N ILE A 130 -10.45 -0.15 20.49
CA ILE A 130 -10.71 1.21 20.00
C ILE A 130 -11.00 1.17 18.50
N VAL A 131 -10.20 0.48 17.70
CA VAL A 131 -10.45 0.33 16.26
C VAL A 131 -11.82 -0.28 15.99
N GLU A 132 -12.23 -1.31 16.74
CA GLU A 132 -13.56 -1.92 16.65
C GLU A 132 -14.68 -0.91 16.93
N GLN A 133 -14.54 -0.09 17.98
CA GLN A 133 -15.49 0.99 18.26
C GLN A 133 -15.52 2.05 17.16
N LEU A 134 -14.36 2.40 16.60
CA LEU A 134 -14.27 3.35 15.49
C LEU A 134 -14.94 2.80 14.23
N ILE A 135 -14.80 1.51 13.94
CA ILE A 135 -15.49 0.87 12.80
C ILE A 135 -17.01 0.87 13.04
N ALA A 136 -17.46 0.53 14.24
CA ALA A 136 -18.89 0.49 14.56
C ALA A 136 -19.56 1.87 14.48
N ASN A 137 -18.82 2.95 14.76
CA ASN A 137 -19.33 4.31 14.82
C ASN A 137 -18.92 5.19 13.62
N SER A 138 -18.21 4.64 12.63
CA SER A 138 -17.94 5.34 11.37
C SER A 138 -19.21 5.38 10.51
N TYR A 139 -19.25 6.27 9.53
CA TYR A 139 -20.25 6.20 8.46
C TYR A 139 -20.03 4.93 7.62
N PHE A 140 -18.80 4.76 7.12
CA PHE A 140 -18.26 3.49 6.66
C PHE A 140 -16.75 3.41 6.95
N THR A 141 -16.18 2.23 6.80
CA THR A 141 -14.75 1.98 6.88
C THR A 141 -14.24 1.39 5.57
N ALA A 142 -13.26 2.05 4.95
CA ALA A 142 -12.55 1.50 3.79
C ALA A 142 -11.34 0.66 4.23
N ILE A 143 -11.07 -0.44 3.52
CA ILE A 143 -9.85 -1.24 3.68
C ILE A 143 -9.14 -1.42 2.34
N SER A 144 -7.81 -1.32 2.31
CA SER A 144 -7.02 -1.56 1.08
C SER A 144 -6.85 -3.04 0.71
N SER A 145 -7.09 -3.92 1.67
CA SER A 145 -6.90 -5.34 1.53
C SER A 145 -7.94 -6.10 2.34
N ASN A 146 -8.67 -7.01 1.69
CA ASN A 146 -9.55 -7.96 2.37
C ASN A 146 -8.79 -8.89 3.34
N GLY A 147 -7.46 -9.01 3.21
CA GLY A 147 -6.62 -9.69 4.21
C GLY A 147 -6.69 -9.05 5.60
N PHE A 148 -7.07 -7.77 5.71
CA PHE A 148 -7.23 -7.10 7.01
C PHE A 148 -8.41 -7.63 7.83
N LYS A 149 -9.37 -8.30 7.20
CA LYS A 149 -10.48 -8.98 7.88
C LYS A 149 -10.02 -10.10 8.83
N THR A 150 -8.76 -10.51 8.74
CA THR A 150 -8.14 -11.47 9.68
C THR A 150 -7.93 -10.87 11.08
N PHE A 151 -7.75 -9.56 11.20
CA PHE A 151 -7.53 -8.88 12.47
C PHE A 151 -8.59 -7.81 12.81
N LEU A 152 -9.36 -7.36 11.82
CA LEU A 152 -10.50 -6.45 12.00
C LEU A 152 -11.78 -7.22 12.37
N PRO A 153 -12.75 -6.57 13.04
CA PRO A 153 -14.06 -7.18 13.29
C PRO A 153 -14.82 -7.40 11.98
N GLN A 154 -15.74 -8.37 11.98
CA GLN A 154 -16.75 -8.45 10.93
C GLN A 154 -17.72 -7.28 11.07
N SER A 155 -18.00 -6.58 9.96
CA SER A 155 -18.90 -5.43 9.94
C SER A 155 -19.33 -5.12 8.52
N ASP A 156 -20.63 -4.89 8.33
CA ASP A 156 -21.20 -4.47 7.04
C ASP A 156 -20.80 -3.04 6.65
N LYS A 157 -20.20 -2.28 7.58
CA LYS A 157 -19.60 -0.97 7.30
C LYS A 157 -18.25 -1.06 6.61
N ILE A 158 -17.63 -2.24 6.53
CA ILE A 158 -16.31 -2.41 5.92
C ILE A 158 -16.48 -2.63 4.42
N ILE A 159 -15.96 -1.69 3.62
CA ILE A 159 -15.94 -1.75 2.16
C ILE A 159 -14.49 -1.80 1.64
N THR A 160 -14.30 -2.42 0.49
CA THR A 160 -12.96 -2.52 -0.12
C THR A 160 -12.66 -1.27 -0.92
N CYS A 161 -11.48 -0.69 -0.74
CA CYS A 161 -10.95 0.35 -1.60
C CYS A 161 -9.56 -0.03 -2.10
N HIS A 162 -9.45 -0.38 -3.37
CA HIS A 162 -8.19 -0.84 -3.95
C HIS A 162 -7.11 0.25 -4.02
N ASN A 163 -5.84 -0.14 -3.87
CA ASN A 163 -4.68 0.75 -4.08
C ASN A 163 -4.32 0.90 -5.58
N ILE A 164 -5.29 0.72 -6.48
CA ILE A 164 -5.07 0.94 -7.90
C ILE A 164 -4.88 2.43 -8.15
N GLY A 165 -3.82 2.81 -8.88
CA GLY A 165 -3.59 4.22 -9.24
C GLY A 165 -4.42 4.60 -10.46
N ASN A 166 -5.18 5.70 -10.40
CA ASN A 166 -6.01 6.18 -11.51
C ASN A 166 -5.22 6.75 -12.71
N LYS A 167 -3.89 6.72 -12.67
CA LYS A 167 -3.02 7.48 -13.60
C LYS A 167 -2.46 6.66 -14.75
N PHE A 168 -2.56 5.33 -14.70
CA PHE A 168 -1.98 4.47 -15.74
C PHE A 168 -3.09 3.84 -16.58
N SER A 169 -2.95 3.97 -17.90
CA SER A 169 -3.71 3.15 -18.83
C SER A 169 -3.27 1.70 -18.71
N GLU A 170 -4.24 0.81 -18.89
CA GLU A 170 -3.96 -0.60 -19.02
C GLU A 170 -3.13 -0.90 -20.28
N GLU A 171 -2.12 -1.75 -20.14
CA GLU A 171 -1.39 -2.33 -21.26
C GLU A 171 -2.19 -3.49 -21.87
N LYS A 172 -2.35 -3.44 -23.20
CA LYS A 172 -3.13 -4.43 -23.95
C LYS A 172 -2.28 -5.59 -24.46
N GLU A 173 -0.97 -5.41 -24.52
CA GLU A 173 -0.03 -6.41 -25.00
C GLU A 173 0.42 -7.34 -23.87
N ILE A 174 0.75 -8.57 -24.24
CA ILE A 174 1.21 -9.62 -23.33
C ILE A 174 2.55 -10.11 -23.87
N GLY A 175 3.57 -10.14 -23.02
CA GLY A 175 4.86 -10.71 -23.39
C GLY A 175 4.79 -12.22 -23.58
N ASP A 176 5.49 -12.74 -24.60
CA ASP A 176 5.76 -14.17 -24.72
C ASP A 176 6.90 -14.55 -23.77
N LEU A 177 6.53 -15.02 -22.58
CA LEU A 177 7.50 -15.43 -21.56
C LEU A 177 8.10 -16.81 -21.83
N LYS A 178 7.39 -17.66 -22.60
CA LYS A 178 7.79 -19.05 -22.80
C LYS A 178 9.02 -19.15 -23.70
N ASN A 179 9.05 -18.36 -24.77
CA ASN A 179 10.12 -18.39 -25.76
C ASN A 179 11.21 -17.34 -25.53
N LYS A 180 11.20 -16.66 -24.38
CA LYS A 180 12.14 -15.58 -24.11
C LYS A 180 13.51 -16.13 -23.69
N GLU A 181 14.55 -15.70 -24.39
CA GLU A 181 15.94 -16.11 -24.08
C GLU A 181 16.40 -15.63 -22.71
N LYS A 182 15.95 -14.44 -22.29
CA LYS A 182 16.31 -13.80 -21.04
C LYS A 182 15.09 -13.28 -20.30
N ILE A 183 14.96 -13.65 -19.04
CA ILE A 183 13.87 -13.26 -18.14
C ILE A 183 14.36 -12.21 -17.16
N ILE A 184 13.68 -11.06 -17.12
CA ILE A 184 13.95 -9.98 -16.18
C ILE A 184 12.93 -10.01 -15.04
N ILE A 185 13.40 -10.23 -13.82
CA ILE A 185 12.56 -10.23 -12.61
C ILE A 185 12.82 -8.95 -11.82
N GLY A 186 11.81 -8.10 -11.69
CA GLY A 186 11.94 -6.75 -11.13
C GLY A 186 11.22 -6.56 -9.80
N PHE A 187 11.94 -6.06 -8.79
CA PHE A 187 11.39 -5.50 -7.56
C PHE A 187 11.28 -3.97 -7.71
N VAL A 188 10.05 -3.44 -7.82
CA VAL A 188 9.80 -2.01 -8.11
C VAL A 188 9.22 -1.30 -6.89
N GLY A 189 10.00 -0.49 -6.19
CA GLY A 189 9.59 0.26 -4.99
C GLY A 189 10.72 0.34 -3.95
N GLY A 190 10.41 0.78 -2.72
CA GLY A 190 11.41 0.86 -1.65
C GLY A 190 12.08 -0.49 -1.40
N VAL A 191 13.38 -0.59 -1.69
CA VAL A 191 14.17 -1.83 -1.63
C VAL A 191 14.42 -2.19 -0.17
N ARG A 192 13.84 -3.33 0.25
CA ARG A 192 13.71 -3.78 1.65
C ARG A 192 13.58 -5.31 1.73
N TYR A 193 13.43 -5.86 2.93
CA TYR A 193 13.39 -7.31 3.20
C TYR A 193 14.70 -7.99 2.78
N PHE A 194 15.78 -7.60 3.45
CA PHE A 194 17.15 -7.99 3.10
C PHE A 194 17.32 -9.50 3.05
N ASP A 195 16.96 -10.21 4.12
CA ASP A 195 17.16 -11.65 4.23
C ASP A 195 16.38 -12.40 3.14
N GLU A 196 15.11 -12.04 2.95
CA GLU A 196 14.23 -12.67 1.97
C GLU A 196 14.72 -12.45 0.54
N ASN A 197 15.22 -11.24 0.22
CA ASN A 197 15.75 -10.93 -1.10
C ASN A 197 17.14 -11.51 -1.34
N CYS A 198 18.00 -11.62 -0.33
CA CYS A 198 19.27 -12.35 -0.45
C CYS A 198 19.03 -13.81 -0.85
N LYS A 199 18.10 -14.50 -0.17
CA LYS A 199 17.70 -15.88 -0.53
C LYS A 199 17.16 -15.95 -1.95
N PHE A 200 16.29 -15.03 -2.33
CA PHE A 200 15.73 -14.98 -3.68
C PHE A 200 16.81 -14.74 -4.75
N ILE A 201 17.74 -13.81 -4.52
CA ILE A 201 18.86 -13.52 -5.42
C ILE A 201 19.72 -14.76 -5.63
N GLN A 202 20.05 -15.46 -4.56
CA GLN A 202 20.94 -16.62 -4.59
C GLN A 202 20.45 -17.72 -5.55
N ILE A 203 19.13 -17.88 -5.68
CA ILE A 203 18.51 -18.91 -6.52
C ILE A 203 18.77 -18.67 -8.01
N PHE A 204 18.90 -17.41 -8.42
CA PHE A 204 19.16 -17.03 -9.81
C PHE A 204 20.62 -16.60 -10.04
N ALA A 205 21.48 -16.67 -9.03
CA ALA A 205 22.80 -16.07 -9.06
C ALA A 205 23.62 -16.57 -10.26
N ASN A 206 24.05 -15.61 -11.10
CA ASN A 206 24.86 -15.82 -12.30
C ASN A 206 24.28 -16.80 -13.35
N ASN A 207 23.00 -17.16 -13.25
CA ASN A 207 22.33 -17.91 -14.31
C ASN A 207 22.12 -16.96 -15.53
N PRO A 208 22.63 -17.29 -16.73
CA PRO A 208 22.59 -16.40 -17.89
C PRO A 208 21.17 -16.11 -18.40
N LYS A 209 20.20 -16.99 -18.11
CA LYS A 209 18.80 -16.81 -18.49
C LYS A 209 18.08 -15.75 -17.65
N TYR A 210 18.60 -15.41 -16.47
CA TYR A 210 17.90 -14.54 -15.52
C TYR A 210 18.68 -13.28 -15.20
N GLN A 211 17.97 -12.16 -15.08
CA GLN A 211 18.49 -10.92 -14.56
C GLN A 211 17.51 -10.32 -13.54
N LEU A 212 18.04 -9.90 -12.40
CA LEU A 212 17.24 -9.36 -11.31
C LEU A 212 17.39 -7.85 -11.22
N TYR A 213 16.29 -7.12 -11.24
CA TYR A 213 16.26 -5.66 -11.11
C TYR A 213 15.70 -5.26 -9.76
N TYR A 214 16.40 -4.40 -9.04
CA TYR A 214 15.92 -3.73 -7.83
C TYR A 214 15.85 -2.24 -8.11
N ILE A 215 14.63 -1.72 -8.25
CA ILE A 215 14.36 -0.36 -8.74
C ILE A 215 13.64 0.41 -7.64
N GLY A 216 14.32 1.38 -7.05
CA GLY A 216 13.75 2.28 -6.05
C GLY A 216 14.71 2.62 -4.92
N LYS A 217 14.25 3.48 -4.02
CA LYS A 217 15.04 3.94 -2.88
C LYS A 217 15.40 2.78 -1.95
N ARG A 218 16.69 2.63 -1.66
CA ARG A 218 17.22 1.65 -0.70
C ARG A 218 16.84 2.02 0.73
N ASN A 219 16.25 1.10 1.49
CA ASN A 219 16.12 1.25 2.93
C ASN A 219 17.48 1.07 3.63
N LEU A 220 17.67 1.78 4.75
CA LEU A 220 18.95 1.82 5.47
C LEU A 220 19.47 0.42 5.86
N ASP A 221 18.56 -0.49 6.20
CA ASP A 221 18.80 -1.85 6.65
C ASP A 221 18.89 -2.89 5.52
N CYS A 222 18.87 -2.47 4.25
CA CYS A 222 18.81 -3.38 3.11
C CYS A 222 19.95 -3.12 2.11
N ASP A 223 21.14 -3.66 2.38
CA ASP A 223 22.33 -3.56 1.51
C ASP A 223 22.49 -4.77 0.57
N LEU A 224 21.54 -4.93 -0.37
CA LEU A 224 21.58 -6.02 -1.36
C LEU A 224 22.74 -5.86 -2.36
N GLU A 225 23.15 -4.63 -2.67
CA GLU A 225 24.28 -4.38 -3.58
C GLU A 225 25.59 -4.86 -2.96
N GLY A 226 25.84 -4.51 -1.69
CA GLY A 226 27.00 -5.04 -0.95
C GLY A 226 26.95 -6.55 -0.78
N TYR A 227 25.76 -7.14 -0.57
CA TYR A 227 25.60 -8.60 -0.57
C TYR A 227 26.02 -9.23 -1.91
N CYS A 228 25.57 -8.69 -3.05
CA CYS A 228 25.93 -9.20 -4.38
C CYS A 228 27.45 -9.10 -4.62
N LYS A 229 28.08 -7.98 -4.24
CA LYS A 229 29.54 -7.80 -4.36
C LYS A 229 30.32 -8.84 -3.56
N ARG A 230 29.94 -9.07 -2.29
CA ARG A 230 30.61 -10.06 -1.42
C ARG A 230 30.49 -11.50 -1.94
N ASN A 231 29.41 -11.82 -2.65
CA ASN A 231 29.13 -13.15 -3.17
C ASN A 231 29.44 -13.30 -4.68
N ASN A 232 30.09 -12.31 -5.30
CA ASN A 232 30.42 -12.31 -6.73
C ASN A 232 29.22 -12.60 -7.67
N ILE A 233 28.06 -12.02 -7.34
CA ILE A 233 26.82 -12.13 -8.12
C ILE A 233 26.75 -10.95 -9.09
N LYS A 234 26.71 -11.24 -10.39
CA LYS A 234 26.86 -10.24 -11.47
C LYS A 234 25.59 -9.97 -12.26
N ASN A 235 24.55 -10.81 -12.13
CA ASN A 235 23.29 -10.68 -12.87
C ASN A 235 22.20 -9.92 -12.10
N VAL A 236 22.59 -9.00 -11.21
CA VAL A 236 21.67 -8.14 -10.44
C VAL A 236 21.97 -6.68 -10.76
N VAL A 237 20.93 -5.89 -11.05
CA VAL A 237 21.03 -4.46 -11.35
C VAL A 237 20.22 -3.67 -10.33
N PHE A 238 20.85 -2.64 -9.77
CA PHE A 238 20.22 -1.70 -8.85
C PHE A 238 19.97 -0.39 -9.57
N LYS A 239 18.71 0.02 -9.65
CA LYS A 239 18.30 1.34 -10.15
C LYS A 239 17.77 2.15 -8.98
N GLY A 240 18.09 3.45 -8.97
CA GLY A 240 17.77 4.36 -7.87
C GLY A 240 16.28 4.68 -7.73
N GLU A 241 16.00 5.77 -7.00
CA GLU A 241 14.65 6.31 -6.85
C GLU A 241 14.04 6.67 -8.21
N PHE A 242 12.74 6.43 -8.36
CA PHE A 242 11.96 6.69 -9.57
C PHE A 242 10.68 7.44 -9.19
N LYS A 243 10.09 8.14 -10.15
CA LYS A 243 8.77 8.77 -10.01
C LYS A 243 7.68 7.82 -10.49
N ASN A 244 6.46 7.98 -9.99
CA ASN A 244 5.37 7.08 -10.39
C ASN A 244 5.14 7.08 -11.90
N GLU A 245 5.34 8.22 -12.56
CA GLU A 245 5.20 8.39 -14.00
C GLU A 245 6.18 7.53 -14.82
N ASP A 246 7.30 7.09 -14.21
CA ASP A 246 8.30 6.24 -14.86
C ASP A 246 7.89 4.75 -14.92
N LYS A 247 6.84 4.37 -14.18
CA LYS A 247 6.41 2.96 -14.08
C LYS A 247 6.13 2.28 -15.42
N PRO A 248 5.46 2.89 -16.41
CA PRO A 248 5.22 2.24 -17.70
C PRO A 248 6.52 1.79 -18.37
N GLU A 249 7.54 2.66 -18.42
CA GLU A 249 8.85 2.31 -18.99
C GLU A 249 9.55 1.23 -18.16
N ILE A 250 9.53 1.38 -16.83
CA ILE A 250 10.12 0.40 -15.91
C ILE A 250 9.52 -1.00 -16.13
N TYR A 251 8.19 -1.10 -16.23
CA TYR A 251 7.52 -2.39 -16.38
C TYR A 251 7.65 -2.95 -17.80
N ARG A 252 7.87 -2.14 -18.85
CA ARG A 252 8.22 -2.67 -20.18
C ARG A 252 9.50 -3.50 -20.15
N GLU A 253 10.48 -3.11 -19.33
CA GLU A 253 11.73 -3.86 -19.16
C GLU A 253 11.57 -5.12 -18.29
N ILE A 254 10.49 -5.25 -17.52
CA ILE A 254 10.29 -6.34 -16.55
C ILE A 254 9.37 -7.40 -17.14
N ASP A 255 9.71 -8.67 -16.92
CA ASP A 255 8.89 -9.83 -17.29
C ASP A 255 8.08 -10.36 -16.10
N PHE A 256 8.72 -10.45 -14.93
CA PHE A 256 8.09 -10.86 -13.69
C PHE A 256 8.28 -9.83 -12.60
N ILE A 257 7.23 -9.57 -11.83
CA ILE A 257 7.32 -8.74 -10.65
C ILE A 257 7.76 -9.59 -9.45
N ASN A 258 8.87 -9.20 -8.82
CA ASN A 258 9.27 -9.71 -7.52
C ASN A 258 8.48 -8.99 -6.41
N ALA A 259 7.61 -9.73 -5.73
CA ALA A 259 6.85 -9.30 -4.55
C ALA A 259 7.18 -10.15 -3.30
N ILE A 260 8.44 -10.52 -3.14
CA ILE A 260 8.93 -11.32 -2.02
C ILE A 260 9.26 -10.45 -0.80
N TYR A 261 8.46 -10.63 0.25
CA TYR A 261 8.53 -9.87 1.50
C TYR A 261 8.67 -10.74 2.76
N GLY A 262 8.66 -12.06 2.59
CA GLY A 262 8.49 -13.01 3.69
C GLY A 262 7.03 -13.13 4.15
N ASN A 263 6.81 -13.64 5.36
CA ASN A 263 5.50 -13.92 5.94
C ASN A 263 5.48 -13.84 7.48
N LYS A 264 6.41 -13.10 8.08
CA LYS A 264 6.65 -13.09 9.54
C LYS A 264 5.75 -12.13 10.32
N SER A 265 5.02 -11.22 9.66
CA SER A 265 4.20 -10.20 10.32
C SER A 265 2.88 -9.95 9.60
N LEU A 266 1.86 -9.53 10.34
CA LEU A 266 0.55 -9.16 9.77
C LEU A 266 0.65 -8.01 8.77
N GLU A 267 1.59 -7.07 8.95
CA GLU A 267 1.87 -6.00 7.99
C GLU A 267 2.15 -6.55 6.59
N VAL A 268 2.91 -7.65 6.52
CA VAL A 268 3.27 -8.29 5.25
C VAL A 268 2.20 -9.29 4.82
N THR A 269 1.72 -10.13 5.73
CA THR A 269 0.85 -11.26 5.37
C THR A 269 -0.56 -10.85 5.01
N THR A 270 -1.02 -9.66 5.42
CA THR A 270 -2.42 -9.25 5.19
C THR A 270 -2.59 -8.15 4.16
N ALA A 271 -1.51 -7.48 3.73
CA ALA A 271 -1.58 -6.35 2.81
C ALA A 271 -1.63 -6.76 1.33
N LEU A 272 -2.25 -5.91 0.51
CA LEU A 272 -2.12 -5.95 -0.95
C LEU A 272 -1.24 -4.78 -1.42
N PRO A 273 -0.03 -5.04 -1.94
CA PRO A 273 0.87 -3.99 -2.40
C PRO A 273 0.41 -3.40 -3.74
N ASN A 274 0.91 -2.20 -4.04
CA ASN A 274 0.74 -1.57 -5.36
C ASN A 274 1.18 -2.48 -6.52
N ARG A 275 2.18 -3.35 -6.28
CA ARG A 275 2.70 -4.32 -7.25
C ARG A 275 1.67 -5.32 -7.78
N LEU A 276 0.62 -5.62 -6.99
CA LEU A 276 -0.50 -6.42 -7.51
C LEU A 276 -1.19 -5.69 -8.66
N TYR A 277 -1.54 -4.43 -8.41
CA TYR A 277 -2.26 -3.59 -9.37
C TYR A 277 -1.37 -3.26 -10.57
N ASP A 278 -0.08 -2.96 -10.34
CA ASP A 278 0.89 -2.75 -11.41
C ASP A 278 0.99 -4.01 -12.29
N GLY A 279 1.11 -5.21 -11.71
CA GLY A 279 1.18 -6.46 -12.49
C GLY A 279 -0.07 -6.74 -13.32
N ILE A 280 -1.25 -6.38 -12.81
CA ILE A 280 -2.51 -6.49 -13.56
C ILE A 280 -2.58 -5.46 -14.69
N LEU A 281 -2.21 -4.20 -14.43
CA LEU A 281 -2.28 -3.12 -15.42
C LEU A 281 -1.27 -3.31 -16.55
N PHE A 282 -0.01 -3.62 -16.22
CA PHE A 282 1.10 -3.80 -17.16
C PHE A 282 1.28 -5.25 -17.63
N LYS A 283 0.35 -6.15 -17.28
CA LYS A 283 0.35 -7.56 -17.70
C LYS A 283 1.64 -8.30 -17.36
N LYS A 284 2.13 -8.12 -16.13
CA LYS A 284 3.33 -8.78 -15.60
C LYS A 284 2.97 -9.79 -14.51
N PRO A 285 3.23 -11.10 -14.73
CA PRO A 285 3.06 -12.09 -13.68
C PRO A 285 3.90 -11.78 -12.44
N ILE A 286 3.41 -12.19 -11.27
CA ILE A 286 3.98 -11.82 -9.98
C ILE A 286 4.50 -13.07 -9.27
N ILE A 287 5.69 -12.96 -8.68
CA ILE A 287 6.23 -13.96 -7.75
C ILE A 287 6.06 -13.43 -6.32
N ALA A 288 5.26 -14.12 -5.50
CA ALA A 288 4.95 -13.70 -4.14
C ALA A 288 5.20 -14.80 -3.10
N SER A 289 5.36 -14.39 -1.84
CA SER A 289 5.55 -15.30 -0.72
C SER A 289 4.27 -16.11 -0.42
N LYS A 290 4.44 -17.43 -0.22
CA LYS A 290 3.42 -18.30 0.37
C LYS A 290 3.10 -17.88 1.81
N GLY A 291 1.82 -18.02 2.20
CA GLY A 291 1.33 -17.62 3.52
C GLY A 291 1.05 -16.12 3.64
N THR A 292 0.86 -15.44 2.50
CA THR A 292 0.40 -14.05 2.44
C THR A 292 -0.91 -13.97 1.67
N TYR A 293 -1.74 -12.99 2.01
CA TYR A 293 -2.99 -12.70 1.31
C TYR A 293 -2.73 -12.35 -0.17
N LEU A 294 -1.61 -11.69 -0.48
CA LEU A 294 -1.17 -11.49 -1.86
C LEU A 294 -0.96 -12.83 -2.59
N GLY A 295 -0.27 -13.78 -1.96
CA GLY A 295 -0.06 -15.13 -2.51
C GLY A 295 -1.39 -15.87 -2.75
N GLU A 296 -2.35 -15.73 -1.83
CA GLU A 296 -3.69 -16.29 -2.00
C GLU A 296 -4.41 -15.69 -3.21
N VAL A 297 -4.37 -14.35 -3.37
CA VAL A 297 -4.94 -13.65 -4.52
C VAL A 297 -4.26 -14.09 -5.82
N ILE A 298 -2.93 -14.14 -5.86
CA ILE A 298 -2.17 -14.56 -7.04
C ILE A 298 -2.55 -15.99 -7.44
N LYS A 299 -2.61 -16.92 -6.49
CA LYS A 299 -2.98 -18.31 -6.75
C LYS A 299 -4.43 -18.42 -7.21
N LYS A 300 -5.36 -17.73 -6.54
CA LYS A 300 -6.80 -17.80 -6.83
C LYS A 300 -7.14 -17.31 -8.23
N TYR A 301 -6.51 -16.21 -8.67
CA TYR A 301 -6.83 -15.59 -9.95
C TYR A 301 -5.79 -15.87 -11.04
N GLY A 302 -4.75 -16.66 -10.76
CA GLY A 302 -3.75 -17.04 -11.75
C GLY A 302 -2.89 -15.87 -12.23
N PHE A 303 -2.38 -15.04 -11.30
CA PHE A 303 -1.54 -13.88 -11.61
C PHE A 303 -0.03 -14.16 -11.57
N GLY A 304 0.38 -15.43 -11.43
CA GLY A 304 1.78 -15.79 -11.30
C GLY A 304 2.01 -16.90 -10.29
N LEU A 305 3.12 -16.78 -9.57
CA LEU A 305 3.66 -17.80 -8.69
C LEU A 305 3.57 -17.41 -7.22
N THR A 306 3.21 -18.40 -6.40
CA THR A 306 3.31 -18.30 -4.95
C THR A 306 4.33 -19.30 -4.46
N ILE A 307 5.41 -18.82 -3.83
CA ILE A 307 6.59 -19.62 -3.51
C ILE A 307 6.87 -19.66 -2.01
N ASN A 308 7.40 -20.78 -1.54
CA ASN A 308 8.05 -20.85 -0.24
C ASN A 308 9.54 -20.65 -0.44
N LEU A 309 10.12 -19.56 0.09
CA LEU A 309 11.54 -19.26 -0.09
C LEU A 309 12.48 -20.34 0.46
N GLU A 310 12.09 -21.02 1.54
CA GLU A 310 12.94 -22.05 2.15
C GLU A 310 13.06 -23.31 1.28
N THR A 311 12.14 -23.49 0.34
CA THR A 311 12.09 -24.64 -0.58
C THR A 311 12.04 -24.18 -2.04
N LEU A 312 12.38 -22.91 -2.33
CA LEU A 312 12.32 -22.39 -3.68
C LEU A 312 13.50 -22.98 -4.47
N ASP A 313 13.17 -23.60 -5.58
CA ASP A 313 14.11 -24.07 -6.59
C ASP A 313 13.81 -23.37 -7.92
N ILE A 314 14.84 -23.11 -8.72
CA ILE A 314 14.71 -22.44 -10.01
C ILE A 314 13.75 -23.18 -10.96
N ASN A 315 13.67 -24.52 -10.86
CA ASN A 315 12.77 -25.36 -11.63
C ASN A 315 11.29 -25.02 -11.43
N ILE A 316 10.92 -24.42 -10.29
CA ILE A 316 9.54 -23.96 -10.05
C ILE A 316 9.20 -22.81 -11.01
N VAL A 317 10.14 -21.90 -11.24
CA VAL A 317 9.96 -20.77 -12.17
C VAL A 317 10.03 -21.27 -13.61
N GLU A 318 10.97 -22.17 -13.93
CA GLU A 318 11.07 -22.79 -15.25
C GLU A 318 9.79 -23.54 -15.64
N ASN A 319 9.22 -24.32 -14.72
CA ASN A 319 7.95 -25.00 -14.95
C ASN A 319 6.82 -24.00 -15.24
N TYR A 320 6.73 -22.90 -14.51
CA TYR A 320 5.73 -21.88 -14.81
C TYR A 320 5.91 -21.29 -16.22
N LEU A 321 7.15 -20.98 -16.62
CA LEU A 321 7.44 -20.45 -17.96
C LEU A 321 7.03 -21.44 -19.07
N ASN A 322 7.34 -22.72 -18.90
CA ASN A 322 7.02 -23.76 -19.88
C ASN A 322 5.52 -23.91 -20.15
N TYR A 323 4.71 -23.68 -19.11
CA TYR A 323 3.24 -23.77 -19.15
C TYR A 323 2.56 -22.38 -19.11
N TYR A 324 3.30 -21.30 -19.37
CA TYR A 324 2.72 -19.97 -19.32
C TYR A 324 1.72 -19.76 -20.47
N GLU A 325 0.46 -19.52 -20.12
CA GLU A 325 -0.63 -19.24 -21.05
C GLU A 325 -0.94 -17.73 -21.04
N GLY A 326 -0.21 -16.94 -21.84
CA GLY A 326 -0.34 -15.47 -21.85
C GLY A 326 -1.78 -14.97 -22.04
N ARG A 327 -2.53 -15.57 -22.98
CA ARG A 327 -3.94 -15.22 -23.22
C ARG A 327 -4.82 -15.45 -21.97
N LYS A 328 -4.64 -16.58 -21.28
CA LYS A 328 -5.39 -16.91 -20.06
C LYS A 328 -5.03 -15.97 -18.92
N PHE A 329 -3.75 -15.62 -18.77
CA PHE A 329 -3.30 -14.61 -17.81
C PHE A 329 -3.97 -13.25 -18.09
N TYR A 330 -4.05 -12.83 -19.34
CA TYR A 330 -4.74 -11.59 -19.72
C TYR A 330 -6.23 -11.63 -19.39
N GLU A 331 -6.93 -12.71 -19.75
CA GLU A 331 -8.35 -12.88 -19.43
C GLU A 331 -8.60 -12.85 -17.91
N ASN A 332 -7.68 -13.40 -17.12
CA ASN A 332 -7.74 -13.31 -15.66
C ASN A 332 -7.55 -11.87 -15.16
N CYS A 333 -6.59 -11.12 -15.73
CA CYS A 333 -6.42 -9.70 -15.42
C CYS A 333 -7.70 -8.90 -15.72
N GLN A 334 -8.34 -9.12 -16.88
CA GLN A 334 -9.60 -8.45 -17.24
C GLN A 334 -10.70 -8.72 -16.22
N LYS A 335 -10.91 -10.00 -15.88
CA LYS A 335 -11.93 -10.40 -14.90
C LYS A 335 -11.73 -9.71 -13.55
N TYR A 336 -10.48 -9.57 -13.11
CA TYR A 336 -10.19 -8.94 -11.82
C TYR A 336 -10.23 -7.41 -11.88
N LEU A 337 -9.91 -6.80 -13.03
CA LEU A 337 -10.13 -5.37 -13.24
C LEU A 337 -11.62 -5.00 -13.11
N GLU A 338 -12.54 -5.85 -13.59
CA GLU A 338 -13.97 -5.63 -13.39
C GLU A 338 -14.39 -5.76 -11.91
N ILE A 339 -13.76 -6.65 -11.14
CA ILE A 339 -13.95 -6.72 -9.67
C ILE A 339 -13.46 -5.42 -9.02
N ILE A 340 -12.24 -4.98 -9.34
CA ILE A 340 -11.66 -3.74 -8.81
C ILE A 340 -12.56 -2.54 -9.13
N LYS A 341 -13.04 -2.47 -10.38
CA LYS A 341 -13.90 -1.39 -10.86
C LYS A 341 -15.23 -1.36 -10.11
N LYS A 342 -15.85 -2.53 -9.89
CA LYS A 342 -17.08 -2.64 -9.10
C LYS A 342 -16.87 -2.15 -7.67
N ASP A 343 -15.81 -2.62 -7.01
CA ASP A 343 -15.48 -2.24 -5.64
C ASP A 343 -15.17 -0.72 -5.55
N GLN A 344 -14.44 -0.16 -6.52
CA GLN A 344 -14.19 1.29 -6.55
C GLN A 344 -15.44 2.11 -6.82
N ILE A 345 -16.35 1.67 -7.70
CA ILE A 345 -17.63 2.36 -7.92
C ILE A 345 -18.42 2.41 -6.61
N GLU A 346 -18.49 1.30 -5.87
CA GLU A 346 -19.19 1.26 -4.59
C GLU A 346 -18.51 2.17 -3.55
N PHE A 347 -17.18 2.15 -3.47
CA PHE A 347 -16.43 3.05 -2.60
C PHE A 347 -16.71 4.54 -2.89
N LEU A 348 -16.63 4.95 -4.17
CA LEU A 348 -16.88 6.33 -4.57
C LEU A 348 -18.33 6.74 -4.31
N LYS A 349 -19.30 5.86 -4.59
CA LYS A 349 -20.72 6.06 -4.29
C LYS A 349 -20.94 6.30 -2.79
N ASN A 350 -20.30 5.52 -1.92
CA ASN A 350 -20.40 5.70 -0.48
C ASN A 350 -19.84 7.05 0.00
N ILE A 351 -18.77 7.55 -0.62
CA ILE A 351 -18.28 8.92 -0.35
C ILE A 351 -19.33 9.95 -0.79
N THR A 352 -19.94 9.81 -1.96
CA THR A 352 -21.00 10.73 -2.40
C THR A 352 -22.22 10.70 -1.48
N CYS A 353 -22.61 9.52 -0.97
CA CYS A 353 -23.68 9.41 0.02
C CYS A 353 -23.32 10.08 1.35
N PHE A 354 -22.08 9.94 1.81
CA PHE A 354 -21.58 10.59 3.03
C PHE A 354 -21.75 12.12 3.00
N LEU A 355 -21.65 12.75 1.83
CA LEU A 355 -21.85 14.20 1.67
C LEU A 355 -23.30 14.67 1.89
N LYS A 356 -24.26 13.75 1.95
CA LYS A 356 -25.68 14.06 2.13
C LYS A 356 -26.15 13.89 3.58
N CYS A 357 -25.27 13.45 4.47
CA CYS A 357 -25.57 13.13 5.86
C CYS A 357 -25.34 14.27 6.85
#